data_AF-A0A1V1PEN0-F1
#
_entry.id   AF-A0A1V1PEN0-F1
#
_cell.length_a   1.000
_cell.length_b   1.000
_cell.length_c   1.000
_cell.angle_alpha   90.00
_cell.angle_beta   90.00
_cell.angle_gamma   90.00
#
_symmetry.space_group_name_H-M   'P 1'
#
loop_
_entity.id
_entity.type
_entity.pdbx_description
1 polymer ?
#
loop_
_entity_poly.entity_id
_entity_poly.type
_entity_poly.pdbx_seq_one_letter_code
_entity_poly.pdbx_strand_id
1 'polypeptide(L)'
;MYEFIRSGFEDVNIFKIDIWELSNLITKMAYDGKWKPFFHFLSEQINQQTTIRDYLNGEKVIQGFLLAYLNVADYYIIQSESDMNKGFSDIYMEPFLSKYPDLQYSYLIELKYISRNDYSEKNQQEKINDAKLQLTQYSMSERVIKCIGNTKLKKIILVYKGWELEYCEEYL
;
A
#
# COMPACT_ATOMS: atom_id res chain seq x y z
N MET A 1 6.31 2.23 15.50
CA MET A 1 5.35 1.10 15.46
C MET A 1 5.60 0.21 14.24
N TYR A 2 5.77 0.75 13.04
CA TYR A 2 6.07 -0.03 11.82
C TYR A 2 7.40 -0.78 11.83
N GLU A 3 8.45 -0.21 12.44
CA GLU A 3 9.72 -0.91 12.64
C GLU A 3 9.57 -2.17 13.49
N PHE A 4 8.60 -2.23 14.41
CA PHE A 4 8.35 -3.41 15.25
C PHE A 4 7.66 -4.54 14.47
N ILE A 5 6.84 -4.20 13.47
CA ILE A 5 6.24 -5.19 12.56
C ILE A 5 7.32 -5.71 11.60
N ARG A 6 8.14 -4.81 11.03
CA ARG A 6 9.26 -5.20 10.16
C ARG A 6 10.28 -6.05 10.90
N SER A 7 10.77 -5.58 12.05
CA SER A 7 11.68 -6.36 12.90
C SER A 7 10.98 -7.63 13.38
N GLY A 8 9.70 -7.60 13.69
CA GLY A 8 8.91 -8.78 14.01
C GLY A 8 8.78 -9.81 12.89
N PHE A 9 9.01 -9.46 11.62
CA PHE A 9 9.11 -10.40 10.49
C PHE A 9 10.57 -10.78 10.16
N GLU A 10 11.51 -9.85 10.32
CA GLU A 10 12.95 -10.00 10.05
C GLU A 10 13.70 -10.73 11.18
N ASP A 11 13.45 -10.39 12.46
CA ASP A 11 14.09 -10.94 13.66
C ASP A 11 13.78 -12.43 13.86
N VAL A 12 12.60 -12.85 13.41
CA VAL A 12 12.15 -14.26 13.37
C VAL A 12 12.56 -14.96 12.07
N ASN A 13 13.21 -14.25 11.14
CA ASN A 13 13.66 -14.75 9.84
C ASN A 13 12.53 -15.37 8.99
N ILE A 14 11.29 -14.92 9.22
CA ILE A 14 10.07 -15.48 8.61
C ILE A 14 9.87 -14.96 7.20
N PHE A 15 10.35 -13.75 6.90
CA PHE A 15 10.24 -13.16 5.58
C PHE A 15 11.57 -12.57 5.11
N LYS A 16 12.17 -13.23 4.12
CA LYS A 16 13.39 -12.77 3.47
C LYS A 16 13.01 -12.03 2.20
N ILE A 17 13.29 -10.73 2.14
CA ILE A 17 13.02 -9.92 0.96
C ILE A 17 14.25 -9.10 0.60
N ASP A 18 14.43 -8.88 -0.70
CA ASP A 18 15.48 -8.00 -1.20
C ASP A 18 15.07 -6.53 -0.97
N ILE A 19 15.60 -5.95 0.11
CA ILE A 19 15.37 -4.55 0.50
C ILE A 19 15.93 -3.58 -0.54
N TRP A 20 17.01 -3.96 -1.23
CA TRP A 20 17.60 -3.13 -2.27
C TRP A 20 16.69 -3.05 -3.50
N GLU A 21 16.13 -4.18 -3.92
CA GLU A 21 15.15 -4.18 -5.01
C GLU A 21 13.86 -3.45 -4.61
N LEU A 22 13.38 -3.58 -3.37
CA LEU A 22 12.24 -2.76 -2.89
C LEU A 22 12.54 -1.26 -2.97
N SER A 23 13.71 -0.82 -2.53
CA SER A 23 14.11 0.59 -2.59
C SER A 23 14.15 1.11 -4.04
N ASN A 24 14.67 0.29 -4.97
CA ASN A 24 14.67 0.58 -6.39
C ASN A 24 13.24 0.70 -6.97
N LEU A 25 12.33 -0.19 -6.57
CA LEU A 25 10.93 -0.14 -6.99
C LEU A 25 10.20 1.10 -6.44
N ILE A 26 10.45 1.49 -5.18
CA ILE A 26 9.89 2.73 -4.61
C ILE A 26 10.48 3.97 -5.30
N THR A 27 11.75 3.93 -5.72
CA THR A 27 12.34 5.02 -6.52
C THR A 27 11.61 5.18 -7.85
N LYS A 28 11.28 4.06 -8.53
CA LYS A 28 10.49 4.08 -9.77
C LYS A 28 9.05 4.52 -9.52
N MET A 29 8.47 4.29 -8.34
CA MET A 29 7.21 4.91 -7.93
C MET A 29 7.36 6.43 -7.88
N ALA A 30 8.34 6.93 -7.13
CA ALA A 30 8.59 8.35 -6.90
C ALA A 30 8.76 9.19 -8.17
N TYR A 31 9.55 8.68 -9.12
CA TYR A 31 9.97 9.49 -10.26
C TYR A 31 9.32 9.08 -11.59
N ASP A 32 8.98 7.80 -11.77
CA ASP A 32 8.38 7.31 -13.03
C ASP A 32 6.88 7.01 -12.90
N GLY A 33 6.33 6.99 -11.69
CA GLY A 33 4.96 6.59 -11.43
C GLY A 33 4.72 5.09 -11.63
N LYS A 34 5.78 4.27 -11.72
CA LYS A 34 5.71 2.82 -11.94
C LYS A 34 5.49 2.07 -10.62
N TRP A 35 4.25 2.07 -10.16
CA TRP A 35 3.85 1.49 -8.87
C TRP A 35 3.49 0.01 -8.91
N LYS A 36 2.90 -0.45 -10.01
CA LYS A 36 2.42 -1.83 -10.14
C LYS A 36 3.52 -2.88 -9.89
N PRO A 37 4.77 -2.70 -10.38
CA PRO A 37 5.86 -3.65 -10.11
C PRO A 37 6.18 -3.85 -8.62
N PHE A 38 6.04 -2.83 -7.77
CA PHE A 38 6.27 -2.94 -6.33
C PHE A 38 5.32 -3.96 -5.67
N PHE A 39 4.01 -3.83 -5.93
CA PHE A 39 3.01 -4.72 -5.35
C PHE A 39 3.08 -6.14 -5.93
N HIS A 40 3.40 -6.28 -7.22
CA HIS A 40 3.64 -7.59 -7.81
C HIS A 40 4.85 -8.28 -7.20
N PHE A 41 5.96 -7.56 -7.01
CA PHE A 41 7.14 -8.10 -6.35
C PHE A 41 6.80 -8.59 -4.92
N LEU A 42 6.10 -7.79 -4.12
CA LEU A 42 5.66 -8.22 -2.78
C LEU A 42 4.77 -9.48 -2.84
N SER A 43 3.81 -9.52 -3.77
CA SER A 43 2.94 -10.69 -3.96
C SER A 43 3.72 -11.95 -4.34
N GLU A 44 4.73 -11.82 -5.21
CA GLU A 44 5.63 -12.93 -5.57
C GLU A 44 6.42 -13.41 -4.35
N GLN A 45 6.95 -12.50 -3.53
CA GLN A 45 7.69 -12.86 -2.32
C GLN A 45 6.81 -13.56 -1.29
N ILE A 46 5.56 -13.11 -1.10
CA ILE A 46 4.55 -13.79 -0.27
C ILE A 46 4.29 -15.21 -0.80
N ASN A 47 4.26 -15.37 -2.12
CA ASN A 47 3.97 -16.66 -2.74
C ASN A 47 5.13 -17.67 -2.67
N GLN A 48 6.36 -17.19 -2.62
CA GLN A 48 7.54 -18.05 -2.50
C GLN A 48 7.74 -18.57 -1.06
N GLN A 49 7.18 -17.89 -0.07
CA GLN A 49 7.43 -18.18 1.35
C GLN A 49 6.14 -18.63 2.03
N THR A 50 5.85 -19.93 2.04
CA THR A 50 4.58 -20.46 2.57
C THR A 50 4.29 -20.03 4.01
N THR A 51 5.33 -19.89 4.84
CA THR A 51 5.20 -19.47 6.24
C THR A 51 4.55 -18.10 6.39
N ILE A 52 4.84 -17.12 5.52
CA ILE A 52 4.26 -15.77 5.64
C ILE A 52 2.75 -15.75 5.36
N ARG A 53 2.26 -16.68 4.54
CA ARG A 53 0.85 -16.78 4.15
C ARG A 53 -0.05 -17.01 5.35
N ASP A 54 0.42 -17.80 6.32
CA ASP A 54 -0.33 -18.11 7.54
C ASP A 54 -0.46 -16.91 8.49
N TYR A 55 0.44 -15.93 8.36
CA TYR A 55 0.41 -14.69 9.14
C TYR A 55 -0.40 -13.58 8.46
N LEU A 56 -0.52 -13.58 7.13
CA LEU A 56 -1.26 -12.56 6.36
C LEU A 56 -2.77 -12.81 6.34
N ASN A 57 -3.36 -12.99 7.52
CA ASN A 57 -4.79 -13.19 7.71
C ASN A 57 -5.45 -11.92 8.26
N GLY A 58 -6.29 -11.31 7.43
CA GLY A 58 -7.08 -10.14 7.78
C GLY A 58 -6.50 -8.82 7.28
N GLU A 59 -7.38 -7.84 7.10
CA GLU A 59 -7.07 -6.55 6.47
C GLU A 59 -5.97 -5.77 7.18
N LYS A 60 -6.07 -5.64 8.51
CA LYS A 60 -5.08 -4.88 9.29
C LYS A 60 -3.68 -5.50 9.27
N VAL A 61 -3.57 -6.82 9.13
CA VAL A 61 -2.25 -7.47 9.03
C VAL A 61 -1.62 -7.20 7.67
N ILE A 62 -2.39 -7.28 6.59
CA ILE A 62 -1.91 -6.93 5.24
C ILE A 62 -1.57 -5.45 5.16
N GLN A 63 -2.38 -4.57 5.75
CA GLN A 63 -2.08 -3.14 5.85
C GLN A 63 -0.74 -2.91 6.56
N GLY A 64 -0.53 -3.53 7.72
CA GLY A 64 0.74 -3.44 8.47
C GLY A 64 1.94 -3.96 7.68
N PHE A 65 1.77 -5.07 6.95
CA PHE A 65 2.78 -5.62 6.05
C PHE A 65 3.14 -4.62 4.94
N LEU A 66 2.15 -4.06 4.24
CA LEU A 66 2.40 -3.06 3.20
C LEU A 66 3.11 -1.82 3.75
N LEU A 67 2.67 -1.32 4.91
CA LEU A 67 3.29 -0.17 5.58
C LEU A 67 4.75 -0.44 5.94
N ALA A 68 5.10 -1.65 6.38
CA ALA A 68 6.47 -2.02 6.69
C ALA A 68 7.42 -1.91 5.47
N TYR A 69 6.94 -2.28 4.27
CA TYR A 69 7.77 -2.27 3.05
C TYR A 69 7.69 -0.97 2.26
N LEU A 70 6.56 -0.24 2.30
CA LEU A 70 6.46 1.08 1.67
C LEU A 70 7.37 2.13 2.35
N ASN A 71 7.70 1.94 3.63
CA ASN A 71 8.62 2.79 4.39
C ASN A 71 10.11 2.44 4.20
N VAL A 72 10.46 1.52 3.30
CA VAL A 72 11.87 1.15 3.05
C VAL A 72 12.69 2.29 2.45
N ALA A 73 12.05 3.16 1.66
CA ALA A 73 12.65 4.39 1.15
C ALA A 73 11.90 5.62 1.70
N ASP A 74 12.63 6.71 1.90
CA ASP A 74 12.15 7.89 2.62
C ASP A 74 11.59 9.00 1.71
N TYR A 75 11.24 8.65 0.46
CA TYR A 75 10.58 9.56 -0.48
C TYR A 75 9.21 10.05 0.00
N TYR A 76 8.59 9.29 0.91
CA TYR A 76 7.23 9.50 1.37
C TYR A 76 7.15 9.54 2.88
N ILE A 77 6.29 10.42 3.38
CA ILE A 77 5.79 10.36 4.75
C ILE A 77 4.52 9.51 4.70
N ILE A 78 4.60 8.27 5.18
CA ILE A 78 3.49 7.33 5.12
C ILE A 78 2.49 7.65 6.25
N GLN A 79 1.22 7.82 5.88
CA GLN A 79 0.10 8.08 6.79
C GLN A 79 -0.93 6.97 6.66
N SER A 80 -1.49 6.50 7.77
CA SER A 80 -2.50 5.43 7.78
C SER A 80 -3.76 5.82 8.56
N GLU A 81 -4.90 5.18 8.26
CA GLU A 81 -6.15 5.40 8.99
C GLU A 81 -6.02 5.07 10.50
N SER A 82 -5.19 4.09 10.88
CA SER A 82 -4.94 3.73 12.28
C SER A 82 -4.31 4.86 13.11
N ASP A 83 -3.60 5.77 12.44
CA ASP A 83 -2.95 6.91 13.10
C ASP A 83 -3.92 8.11 13.23
N MET A 84 -5.06 8.11 12.52
CA MET A 84 -5.90 9.30 12.32
C MET A 84 -7.40 8.95 12.20
N ASN A 85 -8.20 9.26 13.23
CA ASN A 85 -9.65 9.03 13.33
C ASN A 85 -10.46 8.98 12.00
N LYS A 86 -11.12 7.83 11.74
CA LYS A 86 -12.24 7.54 10.81
C LYS A 86 -12.53 8.59 9.73
N GLY A 87 -11.66 8.66 8.72
CA GLY A 87 -11.88 9.55 7.57
C GLY A 87 -10.77 9.58 6.53
N PHE A 88 -9.90 8.57 6.47
CA PHE A 88 -8.74 8.53 5.57
C PHE A 88 -8.64 7.23 4.79
N SER A 89 -7.95 7.27 3.64
CA SER A 89 -7.57 6.07 2.90
C SER A 89 -6.70 5.18 3.77
N ASP A 90 -6.69 3.89 3.50
CA ASP A 90 -5.86 2.96 4.26
C ASP A 90 -4.39 3.39 4.32
N ILE A 91 -3.84 3.87 3.19
CA ILE A 91 -2.47 4.36 3.11
C ILE A 91 -2.40 5.60 2.22
N TYR A 92 -1.93 6.71 2.78
CA TYR A 92 -1.52 7.89 2.03
C TYR A 92 0.01 8.01 2.04
N MET A 93 0.58 8.06 0.85
CA MET A 93 2.02 8.29 0.64
C MET A 93 2.22 9.78 0.34
N GLU A 94 2.34 10.57 1.41
CA GLU A 94 2.57 12.01 1.30
C GLU A 94 3.97 12.27 0.76
N PRO A 95 4.14 13.06 -0.32
CA PRO A 95 5.44 13.27 -0.93
C PRO A 95 6.33 14.11 -0.01
N PHE A 96 7.56 13.66 0.28
CA PHE A 96 8.48 14.38 1.16
C PHE A 96 9.23 15.50 0.41
N LEU A 97 8.48 16.48 -0.09
CA LEU A 97 8.98 17.53 -1.00
C LEU A 97 10.02 18.46 -0.39
N SER A 98 10.08 18.59 0.94
CA SER A 98 11.14 19.34 1.60
C SER A 98 12.53 18.71 1.41
N LYS A 99 12.58 17.37 1.30
CA LYS A 99 13.82 16.62 1.05
C LYS A 99 14.03 16.34 -0.43
N TYR A 100 12.94 16.05 -1.15
CA TYR A 100 12.95 15.69 -2.57
C TYR A 100 12.02 16.64 -3.36
N PRO A 101 12.44 17.89 -3.66
CA PRO A 101 11.60 18.86 -4.34
C PRO A 101 11.20 18.47 -5.77
N ASP A 102 11.95 17.55 -6.37
CA ASP A 102 11.77 17.05 -7.73
C ASP A 102 10.92 15.76 -7.80
N LEU A 103 10.35 15.30 -6.67
CA LEU A 103 9.45 14.15 -6.66
C LEU A 103 8.28 14.37 -7.64
N GLN A 104 7.88 13.33 -8.38
CA GLN A 104 6.90 13.47 -9.46
C GLN A 104 5.53 12.91 -9.09
N TYR A 105 5.46 11.92 -8.20
CA TYR A 105 4.22 11.17 -7.92
C TYR A 105 3.98 11.01 -6.42
N SER A 106 2.70 11.08 -6.04
CA SER A 106 2.17 10.74 -4.71
C SER A 106 1.05 9.72 -4.85
N TYR A 107 0.69 9.05 -3.74
CA TYR A 107 -0.23 7.91 -3.80
C TYR A 107 -1.28 7.92 -2.70
N LEU A 108 -2.53 7.67 -3.07
CA LEU A 108 -3.56 7.16 -2.16
C LEU A 108 -3.79 5.69 -2.50
N ILE A 109 -3.69 4.81 -1.51
CA ILE A 109 -3.90 3.38 -1.67
C ILE A 109 -5.05 2.98 -0.75
N GLU A 110 -6.07 2.38 -1.35
CA GLU A 110 -7.17 1.76 -0.64
C GLU A 110 -7.03 0.24 -0.70
N LEU A 111 -7.10 -0.41 0.46
CA LEU A 111 -6.92 -1.83 0.63
C LEU A 111 -8.26 -2.47 0.99
N LYS A 112 -8.64 -3.51 0.26
CA LYS A 112 -9.81 -4.33 0.61
C LYS A 112 -9.38 -5.75 0.84
N TYR A 113 -9.86 -6.33 1.93
CA TYR A 113 -9.67 -7.74 2.23
C TYR A 113 -10.96 -8.53 2.06
N ILE A 114 -10.84 -9.72 1.48
CA ILE A 114 -11.89 -10.72 1.40
C ILE A 114 -11.30 -12.04 1.89
N SER A 115 -11.97 -12.67 2.87
CA SER A 115 -11.57 -14.00 3.30
C SER A 115 -11.72 -14.99 2.13
N ARG A 116 -10.89 -16.03 2.07
CA ARG A 116 -10.97 -17.01 0.98
C ARG A 116 -12.33 -17.72 0.91
N ASN A 117 -13.00 -17.87 2.06
CA ASN A 117 -14.32 -18.52 2.15
C ASN A 117 -15.46 -17.59 1.69
N ASP A 118 -15.29 -16.27 1.83
CA ASP A 118 -16.31 -15.28 1.47
C ASP A 118 -16.12 -14.70 0.07
N TYR A 119 -15.11 -15.20 -0.66
CA TYR A 119 -14.76 -14.68 -1.97
C TYR A 119 -15.79 -15.05 -3.03
N SER A 120 -16.19 -14.03 -3.79
CA SER A 120 -16.89 -14.17 -5.06
C SER A 120 -16.57 -12.94 -5.92
N GLU A 121 -16.68 -13.06 -7.24
CA GLU A 121 -16.49 -11.94 -8.17
C GLU A 121 -17.42 -10.77 -7.84
N LYS A 122 -18.65 -11.07 -7.40
CA LYS A 122 -19.61 -10.06 -6.96
C LYS A 122 -19.10 -9.29 -5.73
N ASN A 123 -18.66 -10.00 -4.70
CA ASN A 123 -18.12 -9.39 -3.47
C ASN A 123 -16.86 -8.56 -3.78
N GLN A 124 -15.98 -9.06 -4.65
CA GLN A 124 -14.83 -8.31 -5.14
C GLN A 124 -15.25 -7.01 -5.84
N GLN A 125 -16.23 -7.06 -6.74
CA GLN A 125 -16.70 -5.88 -7.45
C GLN A 125 -17.35 -4.84 -6.52
N GLU A 126 -18.09 -5.29 -5.51
CA GLU A 126 -18.65 -4.42 -4.46
C GLU A 126 -17.54 -3.71 -3.68
N LYS A 127 -16.49 -4.45 -3.27
CA LYS A 127 -15.30 -3.90 -2.60
C LYS A 127 -14.55 -2.88 -3.46
N ILE A 128 -14.41 -3.14 -4.76
CA ILE A 128 -13.78 -2.20 -5.71
C ILE A 128 -14.60 -0.91 -5.81
N ASN A 129 -15.94 -1.01 -5.86
CA ASN A 129 -16.80 0.17 -5.94
C ASN A 129 -16.75 1.01 -4.65
N ASP A 130 -16.77 0.36 -3.50
CA ASP A 130 -16.57 1.02 -2.19
C ASP A 130 -15.22 1.75 -2.14
N ALA A 131 -14.14 1.08 -2.56
CA ALA A 131 -12.80 1.67 -2.61
C ALA A 131 -12.72 2.91 -3.52
N LYS A 132 -13.41 2.90 -4.67
CA LYS A 132 -13.48 4.06 -5.58
C LYS A 132 -14.16 5.26 -4.91
N LEU A 133 -15.26 5.03 -4.18
CA LEU A 133 -15.99 6.09 -3.48
C LEU A 133 -15.11 6.73 -2.40
N GLN A 134 -14.44 5.89 -1.61
CA GLN A 134 -13.50 6.31 -0.59
C GLN A 134 -12.31 7.09 -1.17
N LEU A 135 -11.63 6.56 -2.18
CA LEU A 135 -10.52 7.25 -2.85
C LEU A 135 -10.95 8.61 -3.44
N THR A 136 -12.16 8.69 -3.99
CA THR A 136 -12.73 9.96 -4.47
C THR A 136 -12.86 10.96 -3.32
N GLN A 137 -13.48 10.55 -2.21
CA GLN A 137 -13.63 11.40 -1.03
C GLN A 137 -12.28 11.85 -0.46
N TYR A 138 -11.31 10.95 -0.34
CA TYR A 138 -10.00 11.25 0.23
C TYR A 138 -9.15 12.15 -0.65
N SER A 139 -9.23 11.99 -1.98
CA SER A 139 -8.54 12.86 -2.94
C SER A 139 -9.00 14.33 -2.86
N MET A 140 -10.21 14.58 -2.36
CA MET A 140 -10.78 15.91 -2.14
C MET A 140 -10.53 16.46 -0.73
N SER A 141 -9.87 15.70 0.14
CA SER A 141 -9.58 16.17 1.49
C SER A 141 -8.60 17.35 1.47
N GLU A 142 -8.81 18.34 2.33
CA GLU A 142 -7.93 19.52 2.40
C GLU A 142 -6.46 19.14 2.61
N ARG A 143 -6.20 18.08 3.38
CA ARG A 143 -4.84 17.62 3.64
C ARG A 143 -4.16 17.16 2.36
N VAL A 144 -4.79 16.27 1.60
CA VAL A 144 -4.23 15.78 0.33
C VAL A 144 -3.99 16.96 -0.62
N ILE A 145 -4.96 17.84 -0.77
CA ILE A 145 -4.85 19.04 -1.62
C ILE A 145 -3.66 19.93 -1.19
N LYS A 146 -3.45 20.12 0.11
CA LYS A 146 -2.36 20.95 0.64
C LYS A 146 -0.98 20.27 0.56
N CYS A 147 -0.92 18.95 0.67
CA CYS A 147 0.33 18.21 0.80
C CYS A 147 0.85 17.61 -0.53
N ILE A 148 0.02 17.45 -1.57
CA ILE A 148 0.47 16.86 -2.85
C ILE A 148 1.52 17.71 -3.58
N GLY A 149 1.56 19.02 -3.32
CA GLY A 149 2.48 19.95 -3.97
C GLY A 149 2.42 19.88 -5.50
N ASN A 150 3.57 19.68 -6.13
CA ASN A 150 3.73 19.54 -7.59
C ASN A 150 3.58 18.10 -8.10
N THR A 151 3.33 17.13 -7.23
CA THR A 151 3.24 15.72 -7.62
C THR A 151 1.91 15.40 -8.30
N LYS A 152 1.94 14.37 -9.15
CA LYS A 152 0.73 13.75 -9.72
C LYS A 152 0.23 12.69 -8.75
N LEU A 153 -0.95 12.92 -8.19
CA LEU A 153 -1.60 11.97 -7.30
C LEU A 153 -2.13 10.76 -8.08
N LYS A 154 -1.70 9.56 -7.71
CA LYS A 154 -2.23 8.29 -8.20
C LYS A 154 -3.09 7.63 -7.12
N LYS A 155 -4.26 7.14 -7.51
CA LYS A 155 -5.21 6.45 -6.63
C LYS A 155 -5.15 4.96 -6.96
N ILE A 156 -4.77 4.10 -6.02
CA ILE A 156 -4.56 2.67 -6.24
C ILE A 156 -5.58 1.90 -5.42
N ILE A 157 -6.17 0.86 -6.02
CA ILE A 157 -7.04 -0.09 -5.34
C ILE A 157 -6.34 -1.44 -5.31
N LEU A 158 -6.21 -1.98 -4.10
CA LEU A 158 -5.72 -3.33 -3.88
C LEU A 158 -6.85 -4.18 -3.28
N VAL A 159 -7.15 -5.33 -3.88
CA VAL A 159 -8.06 -6.32 -3.28
C VAL A 159 -7.30 -7.61 -3.04
N TYR A 160 -7.26 -8.02 -1.77
CA TYR A 160 -6.64 -9.26 -1.34
C TYR A 160 -7.70 -10.33 -1.05
N LYS A 161 -7.48 -11.53 -1.61
CA LYS A 161 -8.21 -12.75 -1.30
C LYS A 161 -7.36 -13.61 -0.36
N GLY A 162 -7.59 -13.49 0.95
CA GLY A 162 -6.59 -13.97 1.91
C GLY A 162 -5.27 -13.20 1.72
N TRP A 163 -4.16 -13.92 1.52
CA TRP A 163 -2.86 -13.31 1.23
C TRP A 163 -2.62 -13.01 -0.26
N GLU A 164 -3.51 -13.46 -1.15
CA GLU A 164 -3.33 -13.33 -2.61
C GLU A 164 -3.80 -11.96 -3.08
N LEU A 165 -2.94 -11.22 -3.78
CA LEU A 165 -3.32 -9.95 -4.43
C LEU A 165 -4.11 -10.24 -5.72
N GLU A 166 -5.43 -10.20 -5.61
CA GLU A 166 -6.39 -10.56 -6.68
C GLU A 166 -6.71 -9.38 -7.60
N TYR A 167 -6.69 -8.15 -7.08
CA TYR A 167 -6.91 -6.93 -7.86
C TYR A 167 -5.87 -5.88 -7.51
N CYS A 168 -5.27 -5.25 -8.52
CA CYS A 168 -4.19 -4.29 -8.37
C CYS A 168 -4.25 -3.29 -9.54
N GLU A 169 -5.08 -2.25 -9.43
CA GLU A 169 -5.30 -1.29 -10.50
C GLU A 169 -5.33 0.16 -10.01
N GLU A 170 -5.01 1.07 -10.92
CA GLU A 170 -5.16 2.51 -10.71
C GLU A 170 -6.61 2.94 -10.99
N TYR A 171 -7.18 3.68 -10.05
CA TYR A 171 -8.45 4.36 -10.23
C TYR A 171 -8.23 5.72 -10.88
N LEU A 172 -8.61 5.82 -12.15
CA LEU A 172 -8.58 7.06 -12.94
C LEU A 172 -9.71 8.00 -12.49
#